data_AF-A0A932M859-F1
#
_entry.id   AF-A0A932M859-F1
#
_cell.length_a   1.000
_cell.length_b   1.000
_cell.length_c   1.000
_cell.angle_alpha   90.00
_cell.angle_beta   90.00
_cell.angle_gamma   90.00
#
_symmetry.space_group_name_H-M   'P 1'
#
loop_
_entity.id
_entity.type
_entity.pdbx_description
1 polymer ?
#
loop_
_entity_poly.entity_id
_entity_poly.type
_entity_poly.pdbx_seq_one_letter_code
_entity_poly.pdbx_strand_id
1 'polypeptide(L)'
;MTFEVVLDKSYLDGAPTSSVRFLCDNFTVLLSDELFYELMTTRPESQKRCFSKLPDRRNPVALIPNVGSLLRYEREHNQSCTPISRHKLGDDYIFNRKLREGSFVIEGEVLENLEAWKTQVANDTKEFIEHWVIVHQFFPELNGIEWKEFPEAIRQARRKIATDYDFVRSIYASFLDEDAPPDSPKPEALDANWGFFRWVQCQILSALRLFGRYQGKLPNASSEDFVRKAEHSMIDSYFVILGSLTGAMATLDEEIREDLLLLCPDCFFVSPKVVTGGR
;
A
#
# COMPACT_ATOMS: atom_id res chain seq x y z
N MET A 1 6.18 23.10 10.50
CA MET A 1 6.13 22.01 9.51
C MET A 1 5.07 21.05 9.99
N THR A 2 4.03 20.82 9.20
CA THR A 2 2.98 19.84 9.53
C THR A 2 3.49 18.47 9.14
N PHE A 3 3.39 17.50 10.06
CA PHE A 3 3.86 16.14 9.83
C PHE A 3 2.81 15.37 9.00
N GLU A 4 3.28 14.55 8.06
CA GLU A 4 2.43 13.86 7.08
C GLU A 4 2.18 12.43 7.54
N VAL A 5 0.97 11.92 7.33
CA VAL A 5 0.59 10.57 7.81
C VAL A 5 -0.26 9.89 6.75
N VAL A 6 0.19 8.73 6.27
CA VAL A 6 -0.62 7.89 5.37
C VAL A 6 -1.74 7.23 6.17
N LEU A 7 -2.96 7.29 5.65
CA LEU A 7 -4.13 6.67 6.24
C LEU A 7 -4.47 5.37 5.49
N ASP A 8 -4.82 4.32 6.21
CA ASP A 8 -5.42 3.11 5.62
C ASP A 8 -6.88 2.91 6.06
N LYS A 9 -7.51 1.90 5.48
CA LYS A 9 -8.88 1.52 5.82
C LYS A 9 -8.97 0.91 7.22
N SER A 10 -7.97 0.17 7.68
CA SER A 10 -8.01 -0.48 9.01
C SER A 10 -8.14 0.55 10.13
N TYR A 11 -7.44 1.69 10.04
CA TYR A 11 -7.53 2.79 10.99
C TYR A 11 -8.86 3.54 10.84
N LEU A 12 -9.28 3.86 9.63
CA LEU A 12 -10.59 4.49 9.40
C LEU A 12 -11.74 3.63 9.93
N ASP A 13 -11.66 2.31 9.81
CA ASP A 13 -12.74 1.43 10.22
C ASP A 13 -12.72 1.16 11.73
N GLY A 14 -11.53 0.91 12.30
CA GLY A 14 -11.35 0.52 13.70
C GLY A 14 -11.18 1.66 14.69
N ALA A 15 -10.60 2.80 14.32
CA ALA A 15 -10.33 3.89 15.26
C ALA A 15 -11.60 4.67 15.65
N PRO A 16 -11.70 5.21 16.88
CA PRO A 16 -12.78 6.12 17.24
C PRO A 16 -12.83 7.37 16.35
N THR A 17 -14.03 7.93 16.14
CA THR A 17 -14.23 9.19 15.39
C THR A 17 -13.37 10.33 15.92
N SER A 18 -13.23 10.46 17.24
CA SER A 18 -12.40 11.48 17.87
C SER A 18 -10.92 11.33 17.50
N SER A 19 -10.41 10.11 17.38
CA SER A 19 -9.03 9.84 16.98
C SER A 19 -8.77 10.21 15.53
N VAL A 20 -9.69 9.88 14.61
CA VAL A 20 -9.60 10.26 13.19
C VAL A 20 -9.66 11.78 13.01
N ARG A 21 -10.53 12.47 13.75
CA ARG A 21 -10.60 13.94 13.71
C ARG A 21 -9.34 14.59 14.28
N PHE A 22 -8.86 14.09 15.43
CA PHE A 22 -7.59 14.52 16.00
C PHE A 22 -6.45 14.36 15.00
N LEU A 23 -6.39 13.23 14.30
CA LEU A 23 -5.41 12.99 13.25
C LEU A 23 -5.52 14.08 12.15
N CYS A 24 -6.72 14.34 11.63
CA CYS A 24 -6.94 15.35 10.59
C CYS A 24 -6.69 16.80 11.05
N ASP A 25 -6.77 17.08 12.34
CA ASP A 25 -6.56 18.43 12.90
C ASP A 25 -5.10 18.72 13.25
N ASN A 26 -4.28 17.68 13.47
CA ASN A 26 -2.89 17.82 13.92
C ASN A 26 -1.86 17.41 12.87
N PHE A 27 -2.28 16.68 11.83
CA PHE A 27 -1.40 16.15 10.78
C PHE A 27 -1.94 16.48 9.40
N THR A 28 -1.06 16.46 8.41
CA THR A 28 -1.48 16.40 7.01
C THR A 28 -1.72 14.94 6.65
N VAL A 29 -2.98 14.53 6.74
CA VAL A 29 -3.41 13.17 6.46
C VAL A 29 -3.44 12.94 4.96
N LEU A 30 -2.73 11.91 4.51
CA LEU A 30 -2.67 11.52 3.11
C LEU A 30 -3.66 10.39 2.86
N LEU A 31 -4.58 10.60 1.91
CA LEU A 31 -5.53 9.60 1.45
C LEU A 31 -5.18 9.27 0.00
N SER A 32 -4.75 8.04 -0.25
CA SER A 32 -4.40 7.60 -1.59
C SER A 32 -5.61 7.15 -2.38
N ASP A 33 -5.43 7.09 -3.70
CA ASP A 33 -6.39 6.48 -4.60
C ASP A 33 -6.75 5.05 -4.14
N GLU A 34 -5.79 4.22 -3.74
CA GLU A 34 -6.04 2.85 -3.26
C GLU A 34 -7.03 2.81 -2.09
N LEU A 35 -6.85 3.69 -1.10
CA LEU A 35 -7.79 3.81 0.01
C LEU A 35 -9.16 4.29 -0.48
N PHE A 36 -9.20 5.25 -1.41
CA PHE A 36 -10.46 5.70 -1.96
C PHE A 36 -11.21 4.56 -2.66
N TYR A 37 -10.52 3.76 -3.47
CA TYR A 37 -11.07 2.56 -4.10
C TYR A 37 -11.62 1.58 -3.07
N GLU A 38 -10.84 1.22 -2.05
CA GLU A 38 -11.31 0.32 -0.99
C GLU A 38 -12.56 0.84 -0.27
N LEU A 39 -12.63 2.16 0.00
CA LEU A 39 -13.80 2.77 0.62
C LEU A 39 -15.02 2.78 -0.30
N MET A 40 -14.82 2.86 -1.61
CA MET A 40 -15.90 2.86 -2.61
C MET A 40 -16.41 1.44 -2.92
N THR A 41 -15.57 0.42 -2.78
CA THR A 41 -15.92 -0.99 -3.07
C THR A 41 -16.28 -1.81 -1.84
N THR A 42 -16.06 -1.29 -0.62
CA THR A 42 -16.47 -1.97 0.60
C THR A 42 -17.98 -1.98 0.82
N ARG A 43 -18.43 -2.67 1.87
CA ARG A 43 -19.85 -2.75 2.24
C ARG A 43 -20.39 -1.35 2.59
N PRO A 44 -21.64 -1.00 2.21
CA PRO A 44 -22.21 0.33 2.46
C PRO A 44 -22.09 0.82 3.90
N GLU A 45 -22.25 -0.07 4.88
CA GLU A 45 -22.13 0.28 6.31
C GLU A 45 -20.69 0.63 6.73
N SER A 46 -19.68 -0.02 6.14
CA SER A 46 -18.27 0.32 6.38
C SER A 46 -17.91 1.62 5.68
N GLN A 47 -18.37 1.81 4.45
CA GLN A 47 -18.21 3.06 3.71
C GLN A 47 -18.76 4.25 4.51
N LYS A 48 -20.03 4.18 4.92
CA LYS A 48 -20.68 5.21 5.75
C LYS A 48 -19.90 5.49 7.03
N ARG A 49 -19.49 4.42 7.74
CA ARG A 49 -18.73 4.53 8.99
C ARG A 49 -17.39 5.23 8.77
N CYS A 50 -16.66 4.91 7.71
CA CYS A 50 -15.37 5.53 7.42
C CYS A 50 -15.54 7.02 7.05
N PHE A 51 -16.42 7.35 6.09
CA PHE A 51 -16.61 8.74 5.65
C PHE A 51 -17.23 9.64 6.75
N SER A 52 -18.07 9.10 7.64
CA SER A 52 -18.63 9.86 8.75
C SER A 52 -17.60 10.25 9.84
N LYS A 53 -16.44 9.58 9.88
CA LYS A 53 -15.35 9.90 10.82
C LYS A 53 -14.51 11.08 10.35
N LEU A 54 -14.29 11.22 9.03
CA LEU A 54 -13.55 12.34 8.44
C LEU A 54 -14.23 13.68 8.74
N PRO A 55 -13.50 14.79 8.94
CA PRO A 55 -14.10 16.11 9.13
C PRO A 55 -15.01 16.53 7.96
N ASP A 56 -16.13 17.19 8.27
CA ASP A 56 -17.06 17.75 7.28
C ASP A 56 -16.65 19.19 6.92
N ARG A 57 -15.54 19.31 6.18
CA ARG A 57 -14.96 20.59 5.75
C ARG A 57 -14.29 20.45 4.38
N ARG A 58 -13.86 21.57 3.82
CA ARG A 58 -13.02 21.60 2.60
C ARG A 58 -11.68 20.92 2.87
N ASN A 59 -11.24 20.06 1.94
CA ASN A 59 -9.96 19.34 1.95
C ASN A 59 -9.65 18.72 3.33
N PRO A 60 -10.52 17.82 3.85
CA PRO A 60 -10.35 17.27 5.19
C PRO A 60 -9.11 16.36 5.30
N VAL A 61 -8.62 15.87 4.15
CA VAL A 61 -7.37 15.13 3.95
C VAL A 61 -6.70 15.65 2.68
N ALA A 62 -5.44 15.34 2.46
CA ALA A 62 -4.75 15.59 1.20
C ALA A 62 -4.81 14.34 0.33
N LEU A 63 -5.41 14.46 -0.86
CA LEU A 63 -5.47 13.38 -1.82
C LEU A 63 -4.10 13.21 -2.48
N ILE A 64 -3.60 11.99 -2.54
CA ILE A 64 -2.35 11.63 -3.23
C ILE A 64 -2.66 10.56 -4.28
N PRO A 65 -1.91 10.53 -5.40
CA PRO A 65 -2.15 9.57 -6.46
C PRO A 65 -1.73 8.16 -6.04
N ASN A 66 -2.21 7.16 -6.77
CA ASN A 66 -1.77 5.77 -6.60
C ASN A 66 -0.26 5.56 -6.81
N VAL A 67 0.25 4.44 -6.30
CA VAL A 67 1.66 4.04 -6.43
C VAL A 67 2.11 4.01 -7.89
N GLY A 68 1.30 3.48 -8.81
CA GLY A 68 1.64 3.42 -10.23
C GLY A 68 1.90 4.80 -10.87
N SER A 69 1.19 5.83 -10.42
CA SER A 69 1.41 7.21 -10.86
C SER A 69 2.70 7.80 -10.30
N LEU A 70 3.07 7.44 -9.06
CA LEU A 70 4.36 7.81 -8.48
C LEU A 70 5.50 7.14 -9.24
N LEU A 71 5.40 5.84 -9.54
CA LEU A 71 6.39 5.12 -10.36
C LEU A 71 6.54 5.73 -11.75
N ARG A 72 5.42 6.11 -12.38
CA ARG A 72 5.43 6.81 -13.67
C ARG A 72 6.16 8.15 -13.57
N TYR A 73 5.90 8.94 -12.54
CA TYR A 73 6.63 10.18 -12.29
C TYR A 73 8.14 9.94 -12.22
N GLU A 74 8.57 8.93 -11.45
CA GLU A 74 9.98 8.60 -11.29
C GLU A 74 10.65 8.22 -12.62
N ARG A 75 9.92 7.51 -13.47
CA ARG A 75 10.38 7.14 -14.81
C ARG A 75 10.49 8.35 -15.73
N GLU A 76 9.42 9.15 -15.82
CA GLU A 76 9.36 10.31 -16.72
C GLU A 76 10.37 11.41 -16.35
N HIS A 77 10.69 11.55 -15.06
CA HIS A 77 11.58 12.61 -14.57
C HIS A 77 12.96 12.09 -14.17
N ASN A 78 13.15 10.77 -14.12
CA ASN A 78 14.35 10.11 -13.60
C ASN A 78 14.78 10.67 -12.24
N GLN A 79 13.80 10.87 -11.35
CA GLN A 79 13.97 11.43 -10.01
C GLN A 79 13.04 10.73 -9.02
N SER A 80 13.47 10.59 -7.77
CA SER A 80 12.62 10.06 -6.69
C SER A 80 11.32 10.86 -6.53
N CYS A 81 10.22 10.15 -6.24
CA CYS A 81 8.92 10.75 -5.92
C CYS A 81 8.81 11.25 -4.46
N THR A 82 9.88 11.15 -3.67
CA THR A 82 9.90 11.61 -2.29
C THR A 82 10.30 13.10 -2.22
N PRO A 83 9.61 13.91 -1.39
CA PRO A 83 8.47 13.57 -0.54
C PRO A 83 7.17 13.45 -1.33
N ILE A 84 6.37 12.42 -1.02
CA ILE A 84 5.14 12.10 -1.75
C ILE A 84 4.10 13.24 -1.73
N SER A 85 4.22 14.15 -0.77
CA SER A 85 3.39 15.33 -0.64
C SER A 85 3.52 16.38 -1.73
N ARG A 86 4.58 16.32 -2.54
CA ARG A 86 4.69 17.14 -3.75
C ARG A 86 3.73 16.70 -4.85
N HIS A 87 3.15 15.50 -4.71
CA HIS A 87 2.28 14.88 -5.68
C HIS A 87 0.79 14.98 -5.31
N LYS A 88 0.44 15.78 -4.29
CA LYS A 88 -0.96 15.99 -3.89
C LYS A 88 -1.79 16.53 -5.05
N LEU A 89 -3.03 16.04 -5.16
CA LEU A 89 -4.00 16.61 -6.08
C LEU A 89 -4.37 18.03 -5.62
N GLY A 90 -4.25 19.00 -6.52
CA GLY A 90 -4.32 20.43 -6.19
C GLY A 90 -5.72 21.02 -6.07
N ASP A 91 -6.77 20.22 -6.32
CA ASP A 91 -8.13 20.71 -6.39
C ASP A 91 -8.79 20.86 -5.02
N ASP A 92 -9.53 21.95 -4.86
CA ASP A 92 -10.42 22.12 -3.72
C ASP A 92 -11.62 21.19 -3.83
N TYR A 93 -11.87 20.40 -2.79
CA TYR A 93 -12.98 19.46 -2.76
C TYR A 93 -13.65 19.37 -1.39
N ILE A 94 -14.88 18.83 -1.40
CA ILE A 94 -15.63 18.41 -0.23
C ILE A 94 -16.21 17.04 -0.56
N PHE A 95 -16.07 16.07 0.33
CA PHE A 95 -16.70 14.76 0.13
C PHE A 95 -18.21 14.90 0.01
N ASN A 96 -18.82 14.14 -0.90
CA ASN A 96 -20.27 14.14 -1.05
C ASN A 96 -20.92 13.72 0.27
N ARG A 97 -21.78 14.58 0.83
CA ARG A 97 -22.45 14.36 2.11
C ARG A 97 -23.21 13.02 2.17
N LYS A 98 -23.74 12.56 1.04
CA LYS A 98 -24.43 11.27 0.94
C LYS A 98 -23.54 10.07 1.30
N LEU A 99 -22.21 10.15 1.11
CA LEU A 99 -21.26 9.11 1.53
C LEU A 99 -21.27 8.93 3.05
N ARG A 100 -21.39 10.05 3.79
CA ARG A 100 -21.43 10.07 5.26
C ARG A 100 -22.79 9.63 5.79
N GLU A 101 -23.85 9.84 5.02
CA GLU A 101 -25.22 9.46 5.36
C GLU A 101 -25.51 7.99 5.01
N GLY A 102 -24.74 7.40 4.08
CA GLY A 102 -24.96 6.06 3.52
C GLY A 102 -26.05 6.04 2.45
N SER A 103 -26.36 7.20 1.86
CA SER A 103 -27.37 7.38 0.81
C SER A 103 -26.74 7.65 -0.56
N PHE A 104 -25.42 7.51 -0.68
CA PHE A 104 -24.71 7.70 -1.94
C PHE A 104 -25.03 6.55 -2.89
N VAL A 105 -25.40 6.89 -4.12
CA VAL A 105 -25.64 5.93 -5.19
C VAL A 105 -24.54 6.13 -6.21
N ILE A 106 -23.82 5.05 -6.52
CA ILE A 106 -22.77 5.05 -7.54
C ILE A 106 -23.46 4.94 -8.90
N GLU A 107 -23.40 6.00 -9.70
CA GLU A 107 -24.07 6.08 -10.99
C GLU A 107 -23.27 6.94 -11.99
N GLY A 108 -23.61 6.82 -13.28
CA GLY A 108 -23.00 7.59 -14.37
C GLY A 108 -21.49 7.38 -14.46
N GLU A 109 -20.76 8.47 -14.72
CA GLU A 109 -19.30 8.51 -14.88
C GLU A 109 -18.55 7.91 -13.67
N VAL A 110 -19.09 8.05 -12.46
CA VAL A 110 -18.45 7.48 -11.25
C VAL A 110 -18.49 5.96 -11.28
N LEU A 111 -19.57 5.36 -11.78
CA LEU A 111 -19.66 3.91 -11.93
C LEU A 111 -18.69 3.41 -13.01
N GLU A 112 -18.63 4.10 -14.15
CA GLU A 112 -17.72 3.76 -15.25
C GLU A 112 -16.25 3.81 -14.80
N ASN A 113 -15.87 4.87 -14.09
CA ASN A 113 -14.52 5.01 -13.53
C ASN A 113 -14.22 3.91 -12.49
N LEU A 114 -15.19 3.53 -11.67
CA LEU A 114 -15.01 2.47 -10.67
C LEU A 114 -14.85 1.09 -11.33
N GLU A 115 -15.59 0.78 -12.39
CA GLU A 115 -15.45 -0.48 -13.12
C GLU A 115 -14.13 -0.55 -13.91
N ALA A 116 -13.68 0.58 -14.48
CA ALA A 116 -12.35 0.67 -15.08
C ALA A 116 -11.26 0.41 -14.03
N TRP A 117 -11.41 0.97 -12.82
CA TRP A 117 -10.47 0.75 -11.73
C TRP A 117 -10.47 -0.69 -11.23
N LYS A 118 -11.63 -1.33 -11.06
CA LYS A 118 -11.72 -2.77 -10.74
C LYS A 118 -10.97 -3.62 -11.76
N THR A 119 -11.10 -3.29 -13.05
CA THR A 119 -10.38 -3.97 -14.12
C THR A 119 -8.86 -3.80 -13.95
N GLN A 120 -8.39 -2.60 -13.63
CA GLN A 120 -6.98 -2.35 -13.34
C GLN A 120 -6.48 -3.16 -12.15
N VAL A 121 -7.21 -3.13 -11.02
CA VAL A 121 -6.84 -3.88 -9.80
C VAL A 121 -6.78 -5.39 -10.07
N ALA A 122 -7.68 -5.92 -10.90
CA ALA A 122 -7.64 -7.33 -11.30
C ALA A 122 -6.38 -7.66 -12.13
N ASN A 123 -5.96 -6.77 -13.03
CA ASN A 123 -4.72 -6.93 -13.79
C ASN A 123 -3.48 -6.85 -12.89
N ASP A 124 -3.43 -5.85 -12.01
CA ASP A 124 -2.33 -5.68 -11.05
C ASP A 124 -2.22 -6.91 -10.13
N THR A 125 -3.37 -7.46 -9.71
CA THR A 125 -3.41 -8.68 -8.88
C THR A 125 -2.84 -9.89 -9.61
N LYS A 126 -3.10 -9.99 -10.92
CA LYS A 126 -2.54 -11.05 -11.75
C LYS A 126 -1.00 -10.93 -11.85
N GLU A 127 -0.50 -9.73 -12.14
CA GLU A 127 0.95 -9.46 -12.18
C GLU A 127 1.60 -9.75 -10.82
N PHE A 128 0.95 -9.36 -9.72
CA PHE A 128 1.39 -9.66 -8.37
C PHE A 128 1.50 -11.17 -8.11
N ILE A 129 0.52 -11.98 -8.57
CA ILE A 129 0.57 -13.44 -8.47
C ILE A 129 1.72 -14.01 -9.31
N GLU A 130 1.99 -13.45 -10.50
CA GLU A 130 3.11 -13.87 -11.35
C GLU A 130 4.47 -13.60 -10.69
N HIS A 131 4.66 -12.44 -10.05
CA HIS A 131 5.84 -12.14 -9.25
C HIS A 131 5.99 -13.10 -8.07
N TRP A 132 4.88 -13.48 -7.44
CA TRP A 132 4.91 -14.45 -6.35
C TRP A 132 5.40 -15.82 -6.79
N VAL A 133 5.00 -16.30 -7.98
CA VAL A 133 5.44 -17.59 -8.53
C VAL A 133 6.97 -17.67 -8.59
N ILE A 134 7.63 -16.57 -8.96
CA ILE A 134 9.08 -16.54 -9.18
C ILE A 134 9.89 -16.14 -7.94
N VAL A 135 9.25 -15.81 -6.80
CA VAL A 135 9.97 -15.28 -5.61
C VAL A 135 11.07 -16.21 -5.10
N HIS A 136 10.87 -17.53 -5.20
CA HIS A 136 11.84 -18.54 -4.78
C HIS A 136 13.14 -18.53 -5.62
N GLN A 137 13.12 -17.95 -6.83
CA GLN A 137 14.30 -17.81 -7.68
C GLN A 137 15.28 -16.79 -7.11
N PHE A 138 14.79 -15.77 -6.39
CA PHE A 138 15.63 -14.78 -5.72
C PHE A 138 16.21 -15.27 -4.39
N PHE A 139 15.62 -16.32 -3.81
CA PHE A 139 16.08 -16.94 -2.57
C PHE A 139 16.28 -18.44 -2.77
N PRO A 140 17.35 -18.86 -3.46
CA PRO A 140 17.65 -20.27 -3.69
C PRO A 140 17.68 -21.09 -2.40
N GLU A 141 18.03 -20.46 -1.27
CA GLU A 141 18.00 -21.06 0.05
C GLU A 141 16.63 -21.60 0.46
N LEU A 142 15.53 -21.08 -0.10
CA LEU A 142 14.15 -21.52 0.16
C LEU A 142 13.80 -22.85 -0.52
N ASN A 143 14.63 -23.34 -1.44
CA ASN A 143 14.38 -24.58 -2.15
C ASN A 143 14.82 -25.79 -1.33
N GLY A 144 13.90 -26.75 -1.13
CA GLY A 144 14.20 -28.02 -0.47
C GLY A 144 14.42 -27.94 1.04
N ILE A 145 14.01 -26.86 1.69
CA ILE A 145 14.08 -26.73 3.15
C ILE A 145 13.06 -27.67 3.82
N GLU A 146 13.50 -28.32 4.89
CA GLU A 146 12.63 -29.05 5.80
C GLU A 146 11.56 -28.16 6.46
N TRP A 147 10.38 -28.75 6.68
CA TRP A 147 9.20 -28.09 7.24
C TRP A 147 9.46 -27.23 8.49
N LYS A 148 10.31 -27.72 9.39
CA LYS A 148 10.62 -27.09 10.68
C LYS A 148 11.51 -25.84 10.56
N GLU A 149 12.26 -25.70 9.48
CA GLU A 149 13.23 -24.62 9.25
C GLU A 149 12.64 -23.50 8.38
N PHE A 150 11.50 -23.76 7.75
CA PHE A 150 10.82 -22.85 6.84
C PHE A 150 10.49 -21.48 7.45
N PRO A 151 9.94 -21.36 8.68
CA PRO A 151 9.63 -20.04 9.25
C PRO A 151 10.88 -19.17 9.45
N GLU A 152 11.99 -19.78 9.85
CA GLU A 152 13.25 -19.08 10.04
C GLU A 152 13.83 -18.60 8.71
N ALA A 153 13.81 -19.47 7.69
CA ALA A 153 14.30 -19.12 6.37
C ALA A 153 13.50 -17.97 5.74
N ILE A 154 12.17 -17.96 5.88
CA ILE A 154 11.32 -16.86 5.45
C ILE A 154 11.66 -15.57 6.21
N ARG A 155 11.90 -15.64 7.51
CA ARG A 155 12.33 -14.49 8.31
C ARG A 155 13.65 -13.90 7.82
N GLN A 156 14.63 -14.75 7.49
CA GLN A 156 15.92 -14.32 6.95
C GLN A 156 15.78 -13.70 5.56
N ALA A 157 15.00 -14.32 4.67
CA ALA A 157 14.71 -13.78 3.34
C ALA A 157 14.03 -12.40 3.42
N ARG A 158 13.03 -12.25 4.31
CA ARG A 158 12.35 -10.97 4.57
C ARG A 158 13.30 -9.90 5.11
N ARG A 159 14.22 -10.27 6.00
CA ARG A 159 15.26 -9.35 6.49
C ARG A 159 16.20 -8.93 5.38
N LYS A 160 16.65 -9.88 4.54
CA LYS A 160 17.56 -9.61 3.42
C LYS A 160 16.95 -8.59 2.45
N ILE A 161 15.73 -8.80 1.96
CA ILE A 161 15.09 -7.84 1.06
C ILE A 161 14.85 -6.47 1.71
N ALA A 162 14.61 -6.43 3.02
CA ALA A 162 14.41 -5.17 3.74
C ALA A 162 15.70 -4.34 3.89
N THR A 163 16.86 -4.99 4.09
CA THR A 163 18.10 -4.30 4.49
C THR A 163 19.22 -4.31 3.46
N ASP A 164 19.24 -5.25 2.52
CA ASP A 164 20.30 -5.38 1.51
C ASP A 164 19.92 -4.61 0.23
N TYR A 165 20.42 -3.38 0.11
CA TYR A 165 20.03 -2.48 -0.98
C TYR A 165 20.58 -2.94 -2.33
N ASP A 166 21.76 -3.55 -2.36
CA ASP A 166 22.34 -4.07 -3.59
C ASP A 166 21.55 -5.29 -4.09
N PHE A 167 21.07 -6.12 -3.16
CA PHE A 167 20.17 -7.21 -3.49
C PHE A 167 18.84 -6.69 -4.07
N VAL A 168 18.21 -5.66 -3.49
CA VAL A 168 17.00 -5.04 -4.04
C VAL A 168 17.25 -4.51 -5.46
N ARG A 169 18.36 -3.80 -5.68
CA ARG A 169 18.73 -3.30 -7.01
C ARG A 169 18.96 -4.42 -8.02
N SER A 170 19.53 -5.55 -7.59
CA SER A 170 19.74 -6.71 -8.46
C SER A 170 18.43 -7.36 -8.91
N ILE A 171 17.43 -7.40 -8.01
CA ILE A 171 16.08 -7.87 -8.34
C ILE A 171 15.42 -6.88 -9.31
N TYR A 172 15.49 -5.58 -9.02
CA TYR A 172 14.97 -4.55 -9.92
C TYR A 172 15.58 -4.67 -11.33
N ALA A 173 16.89 -4.81 -11.42
CA ALA A 173 17.59 -4.99 -12.69
C ALA A 173 17.12 -6.24 -13.45
N SER A 174 16.70 -7.30 -12.75
CA SER A 174 16.16 -8.51 -13.39
C SER A 174 14.77 -8.30 -14.02
N PHE A 175 14.05 -7.24 -13.65
CA PHE A 175 12.80 -6.82 -14.27
C PHE A 175 13.01 -5.90 -15.48
N LEU A 176 14.25 -5.46 -15.74
CA LEU A 176 14.60 -4.66 -16.91
C LEU A 176 14.96 -5.60 -18.07
N ASP A 177 13.97 -6.26 -18.65
CA ASP A 177 14.12 -7.07 -19.86
C ASP A 177 14.05 -6.22 -21.15
N GLU A 178 14.01 -6.86 -22.32
CA GLU A 178 13.95 -6.16 -23.62
C GLU A 178 12.66 -5.34 -23.81
N ASP A 179 11.61 -5.64 -23.04
CA ASP A 179 10.32 -4.95 -23.09
C ASP A 179 10.23 -3.80 -22.06
N ALA A 180 11.24 -3.65 -21.19
CA ALA A 180 11.28 -2.59 -20.21
C ALA A 180 11.35 -1.20 -20.87
N PRO A 181 10.58 -0.21 -20.37
CA PRO A 181 10.62 1.13 -20.93
C PRO A 181 12.05 1.72 -20.93
N PRO A 182 12.49 2.38 -22.02
CA PRO A 182 13.86 2.89 -22.14
C PRO A 182 14.17 4.01 -21.14
N ASP A 183 13.14 4.64 -20.57
CA ASP A 183 13.18 5.67 -19.55
C ASP A 183 13.17 5.11 -18.11
N SER A 184 13.26 3.78 -17.94
CA SER A 184 13.34 3.17 -16.61
C SER A 184 14.56 3.67 -15.82
N PRO A 185 14.41 4.03 -14.53
CA PRO A 185 15.53 4.44 -13.69
C PRO A 185 16.65 3.41 -13.69
N LYS A 186 17.90 3.87 -13.64
CA LYS A 186 19.04 2.95 -13.54
C LYS A 186 19.07 2.29 -12.16
N PRO A 187 19.34 0.97 -12.05
CA PRO A 187 19.38 0.28 -10.77
C PRO A 187 20.28 0.96 -9.73
N GLU A 188 21.42 1.52 -10.15
CA GLU A 188 22.39 2.17 -9.25
C GLU A 188 21.88 3.48 -8.66
N ALA A 189 20.90 4.12 -9.29
CA ALA A 189 20.28 5.36 -8.81
C ALA A 189 19.22 5.11 -7.74
N LEU A 190 18.67 3.89 -7.69
CA LEU A 190 17.59 3.55 -6.77
C LEU A 190 18.09 3.43 -5.33
N ASP A 191 17.35 4.03 -4.41
CA ASP A 191 17.53 3.91 -2.97
C ASP A 191 16.16 3.96 -2.27
N ALA A 192 16.16 3.93 -0.94
CA ALA A 192 14.96 3.90 -0.11
C ALA A 192 13.97 5.08 -0.30
N ASN A 193 14.38 6.16 -0.97
CA ASN A 193 13.50 7.29 -1.30
C ASN A 193 12.74 7.06 -2.62
N TRP A 194 13.11 6.06 -3.41
CA TRP A 194 12.44 5.77 -4.68
C TRP A 194 11.25 4.84 -4.48
N GLY A 195 10.13 5.20 -5.11
CA GLY A 195 8.95 4.37 -5.25
C GLY A 195 9.29 3.02 -5.88
N PHE A 196 10.09 2.96 -6.95
CA PHE A 196 10.51 1.69 -7.55
C PHE A 196 11.27 0.78 -6.58
N PHE A 197 12.16 1.36 -5.78
CA PHE A 197 12.91 0.61 -4.78
C PHE A 197 11.98 0.02 -3.71
N ARG A 198 11.08 0.84 -3.16
CA ARG A 198 10.08 0.38 -2.19
C ARG A 198 9.08 -0.60 -2.80
N TRP A 199 8.72 -0.43 -4.06
CA TRP A 199 7.86 -1.34 -4.79
C TRP A 199 8.49 -2.74 -4.87
N VAL A 200 9.75 -2.87 -5.27
CA VAL A 200 10.45 -4.17 -5.27
C VAL A 200 10.46 -4.80 -3.87
N GLN A 201 10.82 -4.02 -2.85
CA GLN A 201 10.83 -4.52 -1.48
C GLN A 201 9.46 -5.06 -1.04
N CYS A 202 8.40 -4.28 -1.25
CA CYS A 202 7.05 -4.64 -0.83
C CYS A 202 6.48 -5.82 -1.62
N GLN A 203 6.68 -5.87 -2.94
CA GLN A 203 6.27 -7.00 -3.78
C GLN A 203 6.88 -8.31 -3.27
N ILE A 204 8.19 -8.30 -3.01
CA ILE A 204 8.90 -9.48 -2.54
C ILE A 204 8.55 -9.83 -1.09
N LEU A 205 8.34 -8.85 -0.20
CA LEU A 205 7.89 -9.10 1.18
C LEU A 205 6.51 -9.76 1.23
N SER A 206 5.54 -9.24 0.46
CA SER A 206 4.20 -9.82 0.37
C SER A 206 4.22 -11.20 -0.27
N ALA A 207 5.03 -11.39 -1.33
CA ALA A 207 5.26 -12.68 -1.95
C ALA A 207 5.86 -13.70 -0.96
N LEU A 208 6.87 -13.33 -0.17
CA LEU A 208 7.46 -14.19 0.87
C LEU A 208 6.45 -14.53 1.98
N ARG A 209 5.54 -13.61 2.34
CA ARG A 209 4.47 -13.87 3.32
C ARG A 209 3.51 -14.94 2.80
N LEU A 210 3.06 -14.81 1.56
CA LEU A 210 2.21 -15.82 0.90
C LEU A 210 2.95 -17.15 0.72
N PHE A 211 4.20 -17.11 0.28
CA PHE A 211 5.05 -18.30 0.12
C PHE A 211 5.24 -19.02 1.46
N GLY A 212 5.44 -18.27 2.55
CA GLY A 212 5.45 -18.74 3.94
C GLY A 212 4.14 -19.45 4.34
N ARG A 213 3.02 -18.74 4.15
CA ARG A 213 1.66 -19.19 4.52
C ARG A 213 1.25 -20.47 3.79
N TYR A 214 1.59 -20.58 2.51
CA TYR A 214 1.31 -21.76 1.69
C TYR A 214 2.48 -22.71 1.54
N GLN A 215 3.55 -22.51 2.30
CA GLN A 215 4.62 -23.48 2.41
C GLN A 215 5.29 -23.80 1.07
N GLY A 216 5.46 -22.78 0.23
CA GLY A 216 5.99 -22.89 -1.12
C GLY A 216 5.06 -23.57 -2.13
N LYS A 217 3.87 -24.01 -1.71
CA LYS A 217 2.86 -24.57 -2.63
C LYS A 217 2.00 -23.42 -3.15
N LEU A 218 1.89 -23.30 -4.46
CA LEU A 218 0.89 -22.43 -5.08
C LEU A 218 -0.50 -23.08 -4.93
N PRO A 219 -1.48 -22.43 -4.25
CA PRO A 219 -2.89 -22.79 -4.39
C PRO A 219 -3.31 -22.75 -5.85
N ASN A 220 -4.48 -23.32 -6.14
CA ASN A 220 -5.08 -23.16 -7.45
C ASN A 220 -5.30 -21.67 -7.73
N ALA A 221 -4.48 -21.10 -8.62
CA ALA A 221 -4.48 -19.68 -8.98
C ALA A 221 -5.83 -19.23 -9.56
N SER A 222 -6.68 -20.17 -9.99
CA SER A 222 -8.03 -19.89 -10.49
C SER A 222 -9.10 -19.84 -9.38
N SER A 223 -8.75 -20.05 -8.11
CA SER A 223 -9.75 -20.00 -7.02
C SER A 223 -10.04 -18.56 -6.59
N GLU A 224 -11.32 -18.17 -6.59
CA GLU A 224 -11.76 -16.82 -6.23
C GLU A 224 -11.28 -16.39 -4.83
N ASP A 225 -11.26 -17.32 -3.86
CA ASP A 225 -10.75 -17.03 -2.51
C ASP A 225 -9.26 -16.70 -2.50
N PHE A 226 -8.46 -17.39 -3.32
CA PHE A 226 -7.03 -17.12 -3.44
C PHE A 226 -6.78 -15.77 -4.11
N VAL A 227 -7.46 -15.51 -5.25
CA VAL A 227 -7.33 -14.23 -5.98
C VAL A 227 -7.70 -13.06 -5.07
N ARG A 228 -8.80 -13.17 -4.31
CA ARG A 228 -9.19 -12.14 -3.34
C ARG A 228 -8.12 -11.90 -2.25
N LYS A 229 -7.49 -12.97 -1.74
CA LYS A 229 -6.41 -12.84 -0.74
C LYS A 229 -5.16 -12.20 -1.34
N ALA A 230 -4.84 -12.51 -2.60
CA ALA A 230 -3.75 -11.89 -3.32
C ALA A 230 -4.01 -10.41 -3.57
N GLU A 231 -5.22 -10.05 -3.99
CA GLU A 231 -5.66 -8.65 -4.16
C GLU A 231 -5.49 -7.85 -2.86
N HIS A 232 -5.99 -8.36 -1.73
CA HIS A 232 -5.79 -7.69 -0.44
C HIS A 232 -4.30 -7.53 -0.10
N SER A 233 -3.49 -8.58 -0.28
CA SER A 233 -2.05 -8.53 0.02
C SER A 233 -1.29 -7.54 -0.87
N MET A 234 -1.75 -7.37 -2.12
CA MET A 234 -1.22 -6.39 -3.07
C MET A 234 -1.58 -4.97 -2.63
N ILE A 235 -2.84 -4.70 -2.27
CA ILE A 235 -3.28 -3.38 -1.79
C ILE A 235 -2.56 -3.03 -0.49
N ASP A 236 -2.41 -3.97 0.45
CA ASP A 236 -1.63 -3.79 1.67
C ASP A 236 -0.18 -3.38 1.36
N SER A 237 0.41 -3.98 0.32
CA SER A 237 1.77 -3.63 -0.13
C SER A 237 1.86 -2.17 -0.58
N TYR A 238 0.81 -1.60 -1.20
CA TYR A 238 0.78 -0.19 -1.60
C TYR A 238 0.78 0.74 -0.39
N PHE A 239 0.07 0.39 0.67
CA PHE A 239 0.14 1.14 1.93
C PHE A 239 1.51 1.08 2.58
N VAL A 240 2.19 -0.07 2.54
CA VAL A 240 3.58 -0.19 3.04
C VAL A 240 4.54 0.67 2.20
N ILE A 241 4.37 0.73 0.87
CA ILE A 241 5.16 1.62 0.00
C ILE A 241 4.94 3.07 0.42
N LEU A 242 3.70 3.55 0.45
CA LEU A 242 3.38 4.94 0.78
C LEU A 242 3.82 5.30 2.20
N GLY A 243 3.59 4.42 3.17
CA GLY A 243 4.00 4.60 4.55
C GLY A 243 5.51 4.66 4.71
N SER A 244 6.27 3.83 3.99
CA SER A 244 7.74 3.80 4.05
C SER A 244 8.39 5.00 3.36
N LEU A 245 7.77 5.55 2.30
CA LEU A 245 8.22 6.79 1.65
C LEU A 245 7.88 8.04 2.49
N THR A 246 6.80 7.98 3.26
CA THR A 246 6.39 9.09 4.15
C THR A 246 7.13 9.05 5.49
N GLY A 247 7.49 7.86 5.96
CA GLY A 247 8.00 7.62 7.32
C GLY A 247 6.93 7.67 8.41
N ALA A 248 5.65 7.61 8.05
CA ALA A 248 4.55 7.71 9.01
C ALA A 248 3.23 7.13 8.50
N MET A 249 2.50 6.45 9.37
CA MET A 249 1.23 5.81 9.03
C MET A 249 0.23 5.74 10.18
N ALA A 250 -1.05 5.89 9.87
CA ALA A 250 -2.17 5.54 10.73
C ALA A 250 -2.77 4.21 10.24
N THR A 251 -2.41 3.12 10.91
CA THR A 251 -2.87 1.76 10.63
C THR A 251 -3.11 0.98 11.93
N LEU A 252 -4.10 0.10 11.91
CA LEU A 252 -4.38 -0.91 12.94
C LEU A 252 -4.10 -2.33 12.44
N ASP A 253 -3.59 -2.47 11.22
CA ASP A 253 -3.20 -3.75 10.64
C ASP A 253 -1.79 -4.13 11.09
N GLU A 254 -1.65 -5.29 11.73
CA GLU A 254 -0.38 -5.75 12.26
C GLU A 254 0.58 -6.24 11.15
N GLU A 255 0.05 -6.83 10.06
CA GLU A 255 0.90 -7.29 8.96
C GLU A 255 1.56 -6.08 8.25
N ILE A 256 0.79 -5.01 8.03
CA ILE A 256 1.31 -3.74 7.50
C ILE A 256 2.36 -3.13 8.44
N ARG A 257 2.09 -3.12 9.75
CA ARG A 257 3.03 -2.59 10.76
C ARG A 257 4.35 -3.35 10.79
N GLU A 258 4.29 -4.68 10.78
CA GLU A 258 5.48 -5.54 10.70
C GLU A 258 6.32 -5.23 9.47
N ASP A 259 5.69 -5.14 8.29
CA ASP A 259 6.38 -4.90 7.02
C ASP A 259 6.98 -3.48 6.99
N LEU A 260 6.24 -2.48 7.48
CA LEU A 260 6.74 -1.11 7.60
C LEU A 260 7.95 -1.01 8.55
N LEU A 261 7.93 -1.67 9.70
CA LEU A 261 9.04 -1.64 10.64
C LEU A 261 10.30 -2.34 10.11
N LEU A 262 10.14 -3.31 9.20
CA LEU A 262 11.27 -3.90 8.48
C LEU A 262 11.90 -2.90 7.51
N LEU A 263 11.08 -2.12 6.79
CA LEU A 263 11.53 -1.20 5.74
C LEU A 263 11.91 0.20 6.24
N CYS A 264 11.31 0.64 7.34
CA CYS A 264 11.44 1.95 7.96
C CYS A 264 11.32 1.78 9.50
N PRO A 265 12.42 1.40 10.19
CA PRO A 265 12.39 1.14 11.63
C PRO A 265 11.95 2.34 12.48
N ASP A 266 12.19 3.56 11.98
CA ASP A 266 11.82 4.81 12.64
C ASP A 266 10.42 5.32 12.22
N CYS A 267 9.62 4.48 11.56
CA CYS A 267 8.28 4.86 11.10
C CYS A 267 7.40 5.31 12.28
N PHE A 268 6.77 6.47 12.13
CA PHE A 268 5.84 7.00 13.12
C PHE A 268 4.44 6.41 12.94
N PHE A 269 4.00 5.61 13.91
CA PHE A 269 2.64 5.08 13.94
C PHE A 269 1.71 5.93 14.80
N VAL A 270 0.58 6.33 14.23
CA VAL A 270 -0.48 7.00 15.00
C VAL A 270 -1.30 5.95 15.75
N SER A 271 -1.20 5.94 17.07
CA SER A 271 -2.06 5.12 17.92
C SER A 271 -3.47 5.72 18.05
N PRO A 272 -4.53 4.91 18.04
CA PRO A 272 -5.88 5.39 18.32
C PRO A 272 -5.96 5.82 19.79
N LYS A 273 -5.82 7.12 20.05
CA LYS A 273 -6.03 7.65 21.41
C LYS A 273 -7.52 7.63 21.70
N VAL A 274 -7.92 6.94 22.77
CA VAL A 274 -9.22 7.21 23.40
C VAL A 274 -9.09 8.60 24.03
N VAL A 275 -9.64 9.61 23.37
CA VAL A 275 -9.83 10.91 24.01
C VAL A 275 -10.94 10.69 25.03
N THR A 276 -10.57 10.34 26.26
CA THR A 276 -11.47 10.39 27.40
C THR A 276 -11.87 11.86 27.54
N GLY A 277 -13.12 12.17 27.24
CA GLY A 277 -13.63 13.53 27.31
C GLY A 277 -13.37 14.12 28.68
N GLY A 278 -12.44 15.08 28.75
CA GLY A 278 -12.47 16.09 29.79
C GLY A 278 -13.77 16.84 29.62
N ARG A 279 -14.65 16.70 30.62
CA ARG A 279 -15.88 17.47 30.77
C ARG A 279 -15.60 18.96 30.82
#